data_AF-A0A0Q9WVY9-F1
#
_entry.id   AF-A0A0Q9WVY9-F1
#
_cell.length_a   1.000
_cell.length_b   1.000
_cell.length_c   1.000
_cell.angle_alpha   90.00
_cell.angle_beta   90.00
_cell.angle_gamma   90.00
#
_symmetry.space_group_name_H-M   'P 1'
#
loop_
_entity.id
_entity.type
_entity.pdbx_description
1 polymer ?
#
loop_
_entity_poly.entity_id
_entity_poly.type
_entity_poly.pdbx_seq_one_letter_code
_entity_poly.pdbx_strand_id
1 'polypeptide(L)'
;MQYSWLPQERREVRIREKPPLVISLQRYARLQANACQADKEQQRQRQQQRQLYEEQLRLGGEELLRRFGGRKLCPTAEEQCRRAQQQQQAEQQLAKQRALEESDAVQREEQLRQRQRIEKAQQLLEQLRPGPRELHCAKQQSQVLRGIIAQRQMQAQFAAAAEQQRTLDRRNYSEQVLNGLEEAQLRLQERRQQLGQHKRDLLKSIEQRQQERSAAKAEQLELARQERQRNELQLKQQLDKERAEQAAKLQQRRQHTLASLEAAEQRRQQMQLLDKVELAICELHNEAKAKLDGLKIDLAKQRVQRRLQRNEQLAKELAPRLHYSAGEDQLRHERQLAEMRRAHSVEQQTARQRRQQMKAERLAMQRSEQEQAEAAKRQAEAQRRDDMDRRVQNELIHVQFKRQQRQEQLRRQHELRAQLDKQEQLRRNEEARPTTNYNRLAQLECLREDAQFMEYAYRLMTEAQAKGCPLRPFVRVLDQYKSQNRIGAEVRIPRHLITKLSMGRRTKGDSSPQQGKETMDQAANEEEEYKRKIEQNLKKIEALLLAESKLKDEPKN
;
A
#
# COMPACT_ATOMS: atom_id res chain seq x y z
N MET A 1 -70.94 30.92 -111.13
CA MET A 1 -71.98 30.07 -111.74
C MET A 1 -72.46 29.12 -110.65
N GLN A 2 -73.67 29.21 -110.11
CA GLN A 2 -75.01 29.16 -110.74
C GLN A 2 -75.49 27.72 -111.02
N TYR A 3 -76.76 27.48 -110.69
CA TYR A 3 -77.59 26.30 -110.99
C TYR A 3 -77.25 24.99 -110.21
N SER A 4 -78.21 24.19 -109.74
CA SER A 4 -79.66 24.40 -109.50
C SER A 4 -80.29 23.20 -108.75
N TRP A 5 -81.34 23.45 -107.94
CA TRP A 5 -82.67 22.79 -107.92
C TRP A 5 -82.79 21.36 -108.55
N LEU A 6 -83.44 20.33 -107.98
CA LEU A 6 -84.56 20.20 -107.01
C LEU A 6 -84.53 18.81 -106.31
N PRO A 7 -85.31 18.59 -105.23
CA PRO A 7 -85.52 17.28 -104.62
C PRO A 7 -86.62 16.48 -105.33
N GLN A 8 -86.55 15.14 -105.30
CA GLN A 8 -87.70 14.30 -105.65
C GLN A 8 -87.85 13.12 -104.69
N GLU A 9 -88.95 13.18 -103.93
CA GLU A 9 -89.41 12.13 -103.04
C GLU A 9 -89.90 10.89 -103.82
N ARG A 10 -90.05 9.78 -103.07
CA ARG A 10 -90.91 8.62 -103.37
C ARG A 10 -90.54 7.80 -104.62
N ARG A 11 -90.25 6.53 -104.36
CA ARG A 11 -91.26 5.45 -104.50
C ARG A 11 -90.81 4.22 -103.72
N GLU A 12 -91.67 3.73 -102.84
CA GLU A 12 -91.47 2.44 -102.17
C GLU A 12 -91.48 1.33 -103.22
N VAL A 13 -90.31 0.73 -103.47
CA VAL A 13 -90.18 -0.32 -104.48
C VAL A 13 -90.78 -1.61 -103.93
N ARG A 14 -92.03 -1.90 -104.31
CA ARG A 14 -92.60 -3.25 -104.19
C ARG A 14 -91.82 -4.21 -105.10
N ILE A 15 -90.81 -4.86 -104.53
CA ILE A 15 -90.01 -5.87 -105.23
C ILE A 15 -90.91 -7.08 -105.49
N ARG A 16 -91.21 -7.36 -106.76
CA ARG A 16 -91.72 -8.67 -107.18
C ARG A 16 -90.56 -9.65 -107.13
N GLU A 17 -90.73 -10.74 -106.40
CA GLU A 17 -89.71 -11.78 -106.29
C GLU A 17 -89.45 -12.42 -107.66
N LYS A 18 -88.18 -12.38 -108.09
CA LYS A 18 -87.74 -13.08 -109.30
C LYS A 18 -87.65 -14.58 -108.99
N PRO A 19 -88.00 -15.48 -109.94
CA PRO A 19 -88.00 -16.92 -109.68
C PRO A 19 -86.61 -17.41 -109.25
N PRO A 20 -86.54 -18.40 -108.35
CA PRO A 20 -85.30 -18.85 -107.73
C PRO A 20 -84.34 -19.42 -108.78
N LEU A 21 -83.19 -18.78 -108.90
CA LEU A 21 -82.11 -19.24 -109.77
C LEU A 21 -81.39 -20.38 -109.05
N VAL A 22 -81.69 -21.62 -109.43
CA VAL A 22 -81.12 -22.83 -108.80
C VAL A 22 -79.64 -22.93 -109.15
N ILE A 23 -78.78 -22.43 -108.27
CA ILE A 23 -77.32 -22.53 -108.37
C ILE A 23 -76.83 -23.69 -107.52
N SER A 24 -75.82 -24.42 -108.00
CA SER A 24 -75.23 -25.52 -107.25
C SER A 24 -74.60 -25.05 -105.93
N LEU A 25 -74.73 -25.86 -104.88
CA LEU A 25 -74.15 -25.63 -103.54
C LEU A 25 -72.68 -25.20 -103.59
N GLN A 26 -71.90 -25.79 -104.50
CA GLN A 26 -70.48 -25.46 -104.71
C GLN A 26 -70.26 -23.99 -105.15
N ARG A 27 -71.15 -23.44 -106.00
CA ARG A 27 -71.02 -22.06 -106.49
C ARG A 27 -71.48 -21.06 -105.43
N TYR A 28 -72.50 -21.39 -104.64
CA TYR A 28 -72.92 -20.61 -103.46
C TYR A 28 -71.80 -20.55 -102.41
N ALA A 29 -71.22 -21.70 -102.06
CA ALA A 29 -70.13 -21.80 -101.10
C ALA A 29 -68.89 -20.97 -101.51
N ARG A 30 -68.55 -20.93 -102.81
CA ARG A 30 -67.45 -20.07 -103.31
C ARG A 30 -67.74 -18.57 -103.16
N LEU A 31 -68.98 -18.14 -103.42
CA LEU A 31 -69.34 -16.72 -103.26
C LEU A 31 -69.33 -16.30 -101.78
N GLN A 32 -69.84 -17.14 -100.87
CA GLN A 32 -69.72 -16.91 -99.43
C GLN A 32 -68.24 -16.90 -98.97
N ALA A 33 -67.43 -17.85 -99.44
CA ALA A 33 -66.02 -17.92 -99.09
C ALA A 33 -65.24 -16.66 -99.49
N ASN A 34 -65.53 -16.09 -100.67
CA ASN A 34 -64.89 -14.86 -101.15
C ASN A 34 -65.42 -13.60 -100.44
N ALA A 35 -66.73 -13.51 -100.16
CA ALA A 35 -67.29 -12.40 -99.38
C ALA A 35 -66.67 -12.33 -97.97
N CYS A 36 -66.48 -13.48 -97.32
CA CYS A 36 -65.91 -13.56 -95.98
C CYS A 36 -64.36 -13.56 -95.93
N GLN A 37 -63.64 -13.31 -97.03
CA GLN A 37 -62.18 -13.20 -97.00
C GLN A 37 -61.70 -11.87 -96.39
N ALA A 38 -62.27 -10.74 -96.84
CA ALA A 38 -61.88 -9.41 -96.35
C ALA A 38 -62.07 -9.26 -94.83
N ASP A 39 -63.18 -9.75 -94.28
CA ASP A 39 -63.45 -9.71 -92.84
C ASP A 39 -62.43 -10.55 -92.03
N LYS A 40 -62.02 -11.72 -92.57
CA LYS A 40 -60.99 -12.57 -91.94
C LYS A 40 -59.62 -11.92 -91.97
N GLU A 41 -59.29 -11.19 -93.03
CA GLU A 41 -58.04 -10.44 -93.13
C GLU A 41 -58.01 -9.26 -92.15
N GLN A 42 -59.10 -8.49 -92.03
CA GLN A 42 -59.20 -7.43 -91.02
C GLN A 42 -59.13 -7.97 -89.59
N GLN A 43 -59.76 -9.11 -89.30
CA GLN A 43 -59.65 -9.76 -87.99
C GLN A 43 -58.21 -10.22 -87.68
N ARG A 44 -57.51 -10.79 -88.66
CA ARG A 44 -56.08 -11.17 -88.52
C ARG A 44 -55.18 -9.97 -88.28
N GLN A 45 -55.35 -8.87 -89.02
CA GLN A 45 -54.58 -7.64 -88.81
C GLN A 45 -54.79 -7.05 -87.41
N ARG A 46 -56.04 -7.02 -86.92
CA ARG A 46 -56.35 -6.57 -85.54
C ARG A 46 -55.75 -7.49 -84.47
N GLN A 47 -55.68 -8.79 -84.71
CA GLN A 47 -55.02 -9.74 -83.79
C GLN A 47 -53.50 -9.54 -83.77
N GLN A 48 -52.87 -9.38 -84.94
CA GLN A 48 -51.43 -9.10 -85.03
C GLN A 48 -51.05 -7.78 -84.34
N GLN A 49 -51.84 -6.73 -84.52
CA GLN A 49 -51.61 -5.45 -83.82
C GLN A 49 -51.72 -5.58 -82.30
N ARG A 50 -52.64 -6.40 -81.78
CA ARG A 50 -52.73 -6.68 -80.33
C ARG A 50 -51.52 -7.46 -79.82
N GLN A 51 -51.10 -8.50 -80.53
CA GLN A 51 -49.92 -9.30 -80.16
C GLN A 51 -48.65 -8.44 -80.10
N LEU A 52 -48.42 -7.57 -81.09
CA LEU A 52 -47.29 -6.63 -81.08
C LEU A 52 -47.33 -5.66 -79.89
N TYR A 53 -48.52 -5.22 -79.48
CA TYR A 53 -48.69 -4.33 -78.33
C TYR A 53 -48.47 -5.06 -76.99
N GLU A 54 -48.92 -6.30 -76.88
CA GLU A 54 -48.68 -7.19 -75.73
C GLU A 54 -47.18 -7.53 -75.60
N GLU A 55 -46.48 -7.79 -76.71
CA GLU A 55 -45.04 -8.01 -76.74
C GLU A 55 -44.24 -6.76 -76.31
N GLN A 56 -44.63 -5.57 -76.77
CA GLN A 56 -44.02 -4.31 -76.33
C GLN A 56 -44.20 -4.06 -74.82
N LEU A 57 -45.40 -4.28 -74.29
CA LEU A 57 -45.68 -4.18 -72.85
C LEU A 57 -44.88 -5.22 -72.05
N ARG A 58 -44.76 -6.44 -72.57
CA ARG A 58 -43.97 -7.51 -71.95
C ARG A 58 -42.49 -7.17 -71.90
N LEU A 59 -41.90 -6.72 -73.01
CA LEU A 59 -40.48 -6.33 -73.07
C LEU A 59 -40.18 -5.16 -72.12
N GLY A 60 -41.06 -4.14 -72.07
CA GLY A 60 -40.94 -3.04 -71.10
C GLY A 60 -41.01 -3.53 -69.64
N GLY A 61 -41.90 -4.49 -69.35
CA GLY A 61 -41.99 -5.14 -68.04
C GLY A 61 -40.73 -5.94 -67.69
N GLU A 62 -40.18 -6.71 -68.64
CA GLU A 62 -38.95 -7.49 -68.46
C GLU A 62 -37.72 -6.60 -68.26
N GLU A 63 -37.64 -5.43 -68.92
CA GLU A 63 -36.59 -4.44 -68.67
C GLU A 63 -36.68 -3.80 -67.27
N LEU A 64 -37.89 -3.46 -66.81
CA LEU A 64 -38.09 -2.95 -65.46
C LEU A 64 -37.75 -4.02 -64.40
N LEU A 65 -38.12 -5.28 -64.63
CA LEU A 65 -37.73 -6.40 -63.78
C LEU A 65 -36.21 -6.67 -63.81
N ARG A 66 -35.52 -6.45 -64.93
CA ARG A 66 -34.05 -6.51 -64.97
C ARG A 66 -33.38 -5.35 -64.22
N ARG A 67 -33.92 -4.13 -64.29
CA ARG A 67 -33.35 -2.95 -63.62
C ARG A 67 -33.64 -2.92 -62.11
N PHE A 68 -34.81 -3.40 -61.68
CA PHE A 68 -35.28 -3.28 -60.29
C PHE A 68 -35.56 -4.61 -59.59
N GLY A 69 -35.90 -5.69 -60.31
CA GLY A 69 -36.29 -6.99 -59.74
C GLY A 69 -35.18 -7.73 -58.97
N GLY A 70 -33.93 -7.27 -59.06
CA GLY A 70 -32.80 -7.73 -58.22
C GLY A 70 -32.36 -6.74 -57.14
N ARG A 71 -32.89 -5.51 -57.08
CA ARG A 71 -32.45 -4.46 -56.16
C ARG A 71 -33.59 -4.05 -55.22
N LYS A 72 -33.63 -4.66 -54.04
CA LYS A 72 -34.43 -4.17 -52.90
C LYS A 72 -33.94 -2.77 -52.53
N LEU A 73 -34.64 -1.73 -52.98
CA LEU A 73 -34.26 -0.32 -52.78
C LEU A 73 -34.22 0.08 -51.31
N CYS A 74 -35.02 -0.58 -50.47
CA CYS A 74 -34.86 -0.59 -49.02
C CYS A 74 -34.47 -2.01 -48.59
N PRO A 75 -33.40 -2.20 -47.80
CA PRO A 75 -33.17 -3.49 -47.15
C PRO A 75 -34.36 -3.79 -46.23
N THR A 76 -34.87 -5.02 -46.26
CA THR A 76 -36.02 -5.40 -45.42
C THR A 76 -35.67 -5.26 -43.94
N ALA A 77 -36.67 -5.09 -43.07
CA ALA A 77 -36.42 -4.97 -41.62
C ALA A 77 -35.57 -6.15 -41.08
N GLU A 78 -35.79 -7.35 -41.60
CA GLU A 78 -34.97 -8.53 -41.31
C GLU A 78 -33.51 -8.40 -41.77
N GLU A 79 -33.26 -7.86 -42.96
CA GLU A 79 -31.90 -7.63 -43.48
C GLU A 79 -31.18 -6.53 -42.68
N GLN A 80 -31.90 -5.51 -42.20
CA GLN A 80 -31.37 -4.49 -41.31
C GLN A 80 -31.04 -5.08 -39.93
N CYS A 81 -31.95 -5.86 -39.34
CA CYS A 81 -31.69 -6.59 -38.09
C CYS A 81 -30.50 -7.56 -38.21
N ARG A 82 -30.38 -8.31 -39.32
CA ARG A 82 -29.22 -9.19 -39.57
C ARG A 82 -27.92 -8.41 -39.72
N ARG A 83 -27.93 -7.26 -40.41
CA ARG A 83 -26.75 -6.37 -40.51
C ARG A 83 -26.36 -5.78 -39.16
N ALA A 84 -27.33 -5.31 -38.37
CA ALA A 84 -27.09 -4.81 -37.02
C ALA A 84 -26.55 -5.92 -36.09
N GLN A 85 -27.07 -7.14 -36.17
CA GLN A 85 -26.54 -8.30 -35.44
C GLN A 85 -25.12 -8.65 -35.89
N GLN A 86 -24.81 -8.62 -37.18
CA GLN A 86 -23.45 -8.86 -37.70
C GLN A 86 -22.48 -7.75 -37.27
N GLN A 87 -22.91 -6.49 -37.27
CA GLN A 87 -22.12 -5.36 -36.76
C GLN A 87 -21.86 -5.50 -35.26
N GLN A 88 -22.89 -5.79 -34.45
CA GLN A 88 -22.73 -6.05 -33.01
C GLN A 88 -21.83 -7.26 -32.74
N GLN A 89 -21.91 -8.33 -33.53
CA GLN A 89 -21.01 -9.48 -33.40
C GLN A 89 -19.57 -9.12 -33.77
N ALA A 90 -19.35 -8.32 -34.83
CA ALA A 90 -18.03 -7.84 -35.22
C ALA A 90 -17.44 -6.89 -34.16
N GLU A 91 -18.23 -5.96 -33.64
CA GLU A 91 -17.86 -5.05 -32.54
C GLU A 91 -17.54 -5.84 -31.27
N GLN A 92 -18.33 -6.86 -30.91
CA GLN A 92 -18.03 -7.75 -29.79
C GLN A 92 -16.75 -8.56 -30.01
N GLN A 93 -16.45 -9.00 -31.23
CA GLN A 93 -15.20 -9.69 -31.56
C GLN A 93 -14.00 -8.75 -31.48
N LEU A 94 -14.11 -7.53 -32.02
CA LEU A 94 -13.08 -6.49 -31.92
C LEU A 94 -12.85 -6.04 -30.47
N ALA A 95 -13.91 -5.89 -29.68
CA ALA A 95 -13.82 -5.57 -28.25
C ALA A 95 -13.15 -6.71 -27.46
N LYS A 96 -13.45 -7.97 -27.78
CA LYS A 96 -12.76 -9.13 -27.19
C LYS A 96 -11.28 -9.18 -27.59
N GLN A 97 -10.95 -8.89 -28.85
CA GLN A 97 -9.56 -8.82 -29.31
C GLN A 97 -8.79 -7.71 -28.58
N ARG A 98 -9.34 -6.50 -28.49
CA ARG A 98 -8.74 -5.39 -27.72
C ARG A 98 -8.57 -5.72 -26.24
N ALA A 99 -9.57 -6.32 -25.60
CA ALA A 99 -9.46 -6.73 -24.19
C ALA A 99 -8.38 -7.82 -23.97
N LEU A 100 -8.15 -8.71 -24.93
CA LEU A 100 -7.04 -9.67 -24.91
C LEU A 100 -5.69 -8.97 -25.13
N GLU A 101 -5.58 -8.05 -26.08
CA GLU A 101 -4.37 -7.26 -26.32
C GLU A 101 -3.99 -6.38 -25.12
N GLU A 102 -4.97 -5.75 -24.47
CA GLU A 102 -4.80 -4.97 -23.23
C GLU A 102 -4.37 -5.88 -22.07
N SER A 103 -5.00 -7.06 -21.91
CA SER A 103 -4.57 -8.10 -20.95
C SER A 103 -3.11 -8.50 -21.16
N ASP A 104 -2.73 -8.82 -22.41
CA ASP A 104 -1.38 -9.23 -22.75
C ASP A 104 -0.36 -8.10 -22.55
N ALA A 105 -0.73 -6.85 -22.84
CA ALA A 105 0.09 -5.68 -22.57
C ALA A 105 0.32 -5.49 -21.06
N VAL A 106 -0.74 -5.57 -20.25
CA VAL A 106 -0.66 -5.50 -18.77
C VAL A 106 0.21 -6.64 -18.22
N GLN A 107 0.03 -7.88 -18.69
CA GLN A 107 0.87 -9.01 -18.27
C GLN A 107 2.35 -8.80 -18.65
N ARG A 108 2.65 -8.24 -19.83
CA ARG A 108 4.03 -7.90 -20.23
C ARG A 108 4.61 -6.81 -19.34
N GLU A 109 3.86 -5.76 -19.03
CA GLU A 109 4.29 -4.72 -18.08
C GLU A 109 4.53 -5.29 -16.68
N GLU A 110 3.65 -6.16 -16.19
CA GLU A 110 3.82 -6.82 -14.90
C GLU A 110 5.06 -7.71 -14.89
N GLN A 111 5.31 -8.49 -15.94
CA GLN A 111 6.54 -9.28 -16.07
C GLN A 111 7.79 -8.40 -16.10
N LEU A 112 7.77 -7.26 -16.80
CA LEU A 112 8.87 -6.30 -16.81
C LEU A 112 9.09 -5.67 -15.42
N ARG A 113 8.03 -5.27 -14.72
CA ARG A 113 8.09 -4.74 -13.34
C ARG A 113 8.57 -5.81 -12.35
N GLN A 114 8.17 -7.07 -12.53
CA GLN A 114 8.65 -8.20 -11.73
C GLN A 114 10.14 -8.46 -11.97
N ARG A 115 10.60 -8.50 -13.24
CA ARG A 115 12.03 -8.60 -13.59
C ARG A 115 12.85 -7.47 -12.97
N GLN A 116 12.42 -6.22 -13.11
CA GLN A 116 13.09 -5.08 -12.46
C GLN A 116 13.11 -5.17 -10.93
N ARG A 117 12.07 -5.72 -10.29
CA ARG A 117 12.06 -5.96 -8.83
C ARG A 117 13.04 -7.06 -8.45
N ILE A 118 13.11 -8.14 -9.22
CA ILE A 118 14.05 -9.25 -9.03
C ILE A 118 15.50 -8.78 -9.23
N GLU A 119 15.79 -8.03 -10.30
CA GLU A 119 17.10 -7.43 -10.57
C GLU A 119 17.53 -6.49 -9.44
N LYS A 120 16.65 -5.61 -8.96
CA LYS A 120 16.93 -4.73 -7.81
C LYS A 120 17.16 -5.53 -6.52
N ALA A 121 16.40 -6.60 -6.28
CA ALA A 121 16.60 -7.47 -5.13
C ALA A 121 17.95 -8.22 -5.23
N GLN A 122 18.33 -8.70 -6.41
CA GLN A 122 19.63 -9.33 -6.67
C GLN A 122 20.78 -8.34 -6.44
N GLN A 123 20.69 -7.11 -6.97
CA GLN A 123 21.67 -6.05 -6.73
C GLN A 123 21.82 -5.70 -5.24
N LEU A 124 20.71 -5.67 -4.49
CA LEU A 124 20.74 -5.47 -3.03
C LEU A 124 21.40 -6.65 -2.30
N LEU A 125 21.08 -7.90 -2.69
CA LEU A 125 21.73 -9.09 -2.13
C LEU A 125 23.23 -9.12 -2.43
N GLU A 126 23.65 -8.76 -3.65
CA GLU A 126 25.06 -8.62 -4.01
C GLU A 126 25.77 -7.55 -3.15
N GLN A 127 25.13 -6.40 -2.90
CA GLN A 127 25.69 -5.34 -2.04
C GLN A 127 25.75 -5.72 -0.55
N LEU A 128 24.85 -6.58 -0.07
CA LEU A 128 24.80 -7.03 1.33
C LEU A 128 25.84 -8.10 1.66
N ARG A 129 26.47 -8.73 0.65
CA ARG A 129 27.59 -9.67 0.83
C ARG A 129 28.78 -9.01 1.53
N PRO A 130 29.59 -9.75 2.32
CA PRO A 130 30.63 -9.17 3.16
C PRO A 130 31.63 -8.30 2.40
N GLY A 131 32.19 -8.80 1.28
CA GLY A 131 33.14 -8.02 0.46
C GLY A 131 32.55 -6.71 -0.08
N PRO A 132 31.47 -6.72 -0.88
CA PRO A 132 30.83 -5.49 -1.38
C PRO A 132 30.38 -4.53 -0.27
N ARG A 133 29.93 -5.05 0.88
CA ARG A 133 29.60 -4.27 2.07
C ARG A 133 30.81 -3.56 2.66
N GLU A 134 31.95 -4.24 2.79
CA GLU A 134 33.21 -3.63 3.24
C GLU A 134 33.70 -2.54 2.27
N LEU A 135 33.59 -2.77 0.96
CA LEU A 135 33.88 -1.74 -0.05
C LEU A 135 32.95 -0.52 0.06
N HIS A 136 31.67 -0.72 0.41
CA HIS A 136 30.75 0.37 0.68
C HIS A 136 31.14 1.14 1.96
N CYS A 137 31.57 0.45 3.02
CA CYS A 137 32.13 1.09 4.20
C CYS A 137 33.41 1.89 3.87
N ALA A 138 34.30 1.38 3.01
CA ALA A 138 35.46 2.12 2.51
C ALA A 138 35.08 3.36 1.68
N LYS A 139 33.99 3.30 0.89
CA LYS A 139 33.41 4.45 0.19
C LYS A 139 32.95 5.54 1.17
N GLN A 140 32.30 5.17 2.27
CA GLN A 140 31.89 6.13 3.31
C GLN A 140 33.11 6.71 4.05
N GLN A 141 34.08 5.87 4.44
CA GLN A 141 35.31 6.31 5.11
C GLN A 141 36.15 7.27 4.25
N SER A 142 36.28 7.00 2.95
CA SER A 142 37.01 7.90 2.03
C SER A 142 36.31 9.26 1.85
N GLN A 143 34.97 9.30 1.84
CA GLN A 143 34.21 10.56 1.85
C GLN A 143 34.43 11.36 3.15
N VAL A 144 34.42 10.70 4.32
CA VAL A 144 34.72 11.35 5.61
C VAL A 144 36.15 11.90 5.63
N LEU A 145 37.13 11.13 5.14
CA LEU A 145 38.52 11.60 5.02
C LEU A 145 38.65 12.81 4.09
N ARG A 146 37.94 12.85 2.95
CA ARG A 146 37.88 14.04 2.09
C ARG A 146 37.33 15.25 2.85
N GLY A 147 36.27 15.07 3.63
CA GLY A 147 35.70 16.12 4.49
C GLY A 147 36.71 16.65 5.51
N ILE A 148 37.44 15.76 6.19
CA ILE A 148 38.50 16.13 7.15
C ILE A 148 39.65 16.88 6.47
N ILE A 149 40.06 16.48 5.26
CA ILE A 149 41.11 17.17 4.49
C ILE A 149 40.65 18.60 4.13
N ALA A 150 39.41 18.76 3.66
CA ALA A 150 38.85 20.08 3.36
C ALA A 150 38.73 20.97 4.62
N GLN A 151 38.28 20.41 5.74
CA GLN A 151 38.24 21.13 7.03
C GLN A 151 39.63 21.60 7.48
N ARG A 152 40.67 20.76 7.34
CA ARG A 152 42.05 21.16 7.67
C ARG A 152 42.57 22.28 6.77
N GLN A 153 42.23 22.27 5.47
CA GLN A 153 42.57 23.35 4.55
C GLN A 153 41.90 24.66 4.95
N MET A 154 40.61 24.63 5.29
CA MET A 154 39.89 25.80 5.81
C MET A 154 40.48 26.30 7.14
N GLN A 155 40.82 25.41 8.07
CA GLN A 155 41.46 25.76 9.35
C GLN A 155 42.83 26.44 9.14
N ALA A 156 43.63 25.97 8.18
CA ALA A 156 44.90 26.61 7.82
C ALA A 156 44.69 28.03 7.25
N GLN A 157 43.67 28.22 6.41
CA GLN A 157 43.29 29.55 5.90
C GLN A 157 42.81 30.48 7.03
N PHE A 158 41.97 29.99 7.95
CA PHE A 158 41.53 30.77 9.11
C PHE A 158 42.69 31.11 10.07
N ALA A 159 43.64 30.20 10.27
CA ALA A 159 44.83 30.47 11.07
C ALA A 159 45.69 31.58 10.43
N ALA A 160 45.97 31.50 9.12
CA ALA A 160 46.71 32.53 8.40
C ALA A 160 45.98 33.89 8.43
N ALA A 161 44.66 33.92 8.27
CA ALA A 161 43.86 35.14 8.39
C ALA A 161 43.90 35.73 9.81
N ALA A 162 43.84 34.89 10.85
CA ALA A 162 43.96 35.33 12.24
C ALA A 162 45.37 35.84 12.60
N GLU A 163 46.42 35.27 12.00
CA GLU A 163 47.78 35.80 12.11
C GLU A 163 47.90 37.17 11.44
N GLN A 164 47.36 37.35 10.23
CA GLN A 164 47.30 38.64 9.55
C GLN A 164 46.57 39.68 10.40
N GLN A 165 45.38 39.37 10.93
CA GLN A 165 44.64 40.24 11.86
C GLN A 165 45.49 40.63 13.07
N ARG A 166 46.12 39.67 13.76
CA ARG A 166 47.02 39.95 14.89
C ARG A 166 48.18 40.87 14.52
N THR A 167 48.74 40.76 13.32
CA THR A 167 49.79 41.69 12.86
C THR A 167 49.27 43.09 12.58
N LEU A 168 48.05 43.23 12.08
CA LEU A 168 47.39 44.53 11.90
C LEU A 168 47.04 45.15 13.25
N ASP A 169 46.48 44.38 14.18
CA ASP A 169 46.15 44.84 15.54
C ASP A 169 47.40 45.34 16.29
N ARG A 170 48.54 44.65 16.15
CA ARG A 170 49.83 45.10 16.71
C ARG A 170 50.29 46.43 16.11
N ARG A 171 50.13 46.63 14.79
CA ARG A 171 50.45 47.91 14.13
C ARG A 171 49.53 49.01 14.63
N ASN A 172 48.21 48.80 14.56
CA ASN A 172 47.19 49.74 15.04
C ASN A 172 47.41 50.13 16.50
N TYR A 173 47.73 49.17 17.38
CA TYR A 173 48.05 49.44 18.78
C TYR A 173 49.36 50.24 18.93
N SER A 174 50.41 49.91 18.16
CA SER A 174 51.65 50.69 18.21
C SER A 174 51.46 52.13 17.72
N GLU A 175 50.65 52.36 16.69
CA GLU A 175 50.27 53.68 16.20
C GLU A 175 49.44 54.44 17.23
N GLN A 176 48.45 53.79 17.86
CA GLN A 176 47.65 54.39 18.95
C GLN A 176 48.52 54.78 20.16
N VAL A 177 49.51 53.96 20.52
CA VAL A 177 50.44 54.29 21.62
C VAL A 177 51.37 55.44 21.24
N LEU A 178 51.91 55.48 20.02
CA LEU A 178 52.74 56.59 19.54
C LEU A 178 51.94 57.90 19.49
N ASN A 179 50.77 57.89 18.83
CA ASN A 179 49.87 59.04 18.76
C ASN A 179 49.45 59.51 20.18
N GLY A 180 49.15 58.58 21.08
CA GLY A 180 48.80 58.89 22.48
C GLY A 180 49.97 59.49 23.27
N LEU A 181 51.22 59.08 23.00
CA LEU A 181 52.42 59.69 23.57
C LEU A 181 52.68 61.08 23.00
N GLU A 182 52.49 61.29 21.69
CA GLU A 182 52.62 62.59 21.04
C GLU A 182 51.55 63.58 21.55
N GLU A 183 50.28 63.18 21.61
CA GLU A 183 49.21 63.95 22.23
C GLU A 183 49.50 64.28 23.70
N ALA A 184 50.00 63.32 24.48
CA ALA A 184 50.37 63.55 25.87
C ALA A 184 51.52 64.56 26.00
N GLN A 185 52.52 64.51 25.11
CA GLN A 185 53.60 65.49 25.06
C GLN A 185 53.08 66.88 24.67
N LEU A 186 52.21 66.98 23.66
CA LEU A 186 51.58 68.25 23.26
C LEU A 186 50.78 68.86 24.41
N ARG A 187 49.87 68.10 25.03
CA ARG A 187 49.09 68.55 26.21
C ARG A 187 49.99 68.96 27.38
N LEU A 188 51.14 68.32 27.57
CA LEU A 188 52.10 68.67 28.62
C LEU A 188 52.86 69.96 28.26
N GLN A 189 53.23 70.16 26.99
CA GLN A 189 53.80 71.42 26.50
C GLN A 189 52.80 72.57 26.63
N GLU A 190 51.55 72.39 26.19
CA GLU A 190 50.45 73.36 26.37
C GLU A 190 50.27 73.73 27.84
N ARG A 191 50.17 72.74 28.74
CA ARG A 191 50.09 72.99 30.19
C ARG A 191 51.31 73.75 30.72
N ARG A 192 52.53 73.44 30.26
CA ARG A 192 53.74 74.20 30.63
C ARG A 192 53.69 75.64 30.11
N GLN A 193 53.18 75.87 28.91
CA GLN A 193 52.98 77.21 28.35
C GLN A 193 51.93 78.00 29.14
N GLN A 194 50.77 77.39 29.41
CA GLN A 194 49.70 77.98 30.24
C GLN A 194 50.18 78.31 31.65
N LEU A 195 50.88 77.38 32.32
CA LEU A 195 51.49 77.64 33.64
C LEU A 195 52.58 78.71 33.58
N GLY A 196 53.33 78.80 32.47
CA GLY A 196 54.32 79.85 32.22
C GLY A 196 53.67 81.23 32.02
N GLN A 197 52.57 81.31 31.27
CA GLN A 197 51.75 82.51 31.11
C GLN A 197 51.14 82.92 32.45
N HIS A 198 50.43 82.02 33.12
CA HIS A 198 49.85 82.24 34.44
C HIS A 198 50.90 82.66 35.49
N LYS A 199 52.12 82.09 35.47
CA LYS A 199 53.22 82.56 36.33
C LYS A 199 53.65 83.99 36.01
N ARG A 200 53.75 84.36 34.72
CA ARG A 200 54.08 85.74 34.31
C ARG A 200 52.99 86.72 34.73
N ASP A 201 51.72 86.35 34.58
CA ASP A 201 50.60 87.21 34.94
C ASP A 201 50.41 87.28 36.46
N LEU A 202 50.70 86.20 37.19
CA LEU A 202 50.85 86.25 38.65
C LEU A 202 51.98 87.19 39.07
N LEU A 203 53.16 87.13 38.45
CA LEU A 203 54.27 88.04 38.75
C LEU A 203 53.90 89.49 38.48
N LYS A 204 53.32 89.81 37.32
CA LYS A 204 52.77 91.14 37.03
C LYS A 204 51.73 91.57 38.07
N SER A 205 50.82 90.67 38.48
CA SER A 205 49.82 90.97 39.51
C SER A 205 50.44 91.14 40.91
N ILE A 206 51.62 90.57 41.17
CA ILE A 206 52.38 90.76 42.41
C ILE A 206 53.13 92.09 42.35
N GLU A 207 53.71 92.44 41.21
CA GLU A 207 54.33 93.76 40.95
C GLU A 207 53.29 94.88 41.04
N GLN A 208 52.13 94.72 40.40
CA GLN A 208 50.98 95.61 40.54
C GLN A 208 50.52 95.68 41.99
N ARG A 209 50.33 94.55 42.69
CA ARG A 209 50.00 94.57 44.13
C ARG A 209 51.12 95.14 45.02
N GLN A 210 52.38 95.13 44.60
CA GLN A 210 53.46 95.81 45.30
C GLN A 210 53.42 97.33 45.06
N GLN A 211 53.13 97.75 43.82
CA GLN A 211 52.88 99.14 43.46
C GLN A 211 51.66 99.68 44.21
N GLU A 212 50.50 99.00 44.15
CA GLU A 212 49.30 99.25 44.95
C GLU A 212 49.59 99.25 46.45
N ARG A 213 50.40 98.32 46.99
CA ARG A 213 50.81 98.37 48.40
C ARG A 213 51.74 99.53 48.72
N SER A 214 52.53 100.01 47.77
CA SER A 214 53.38 101.20 47.97
C SER A 214 52.56 102.49 47.89
N ALA A 215 51.59 102.56 46.96
CA ALA A 215 50.60 103.62 46.85
C ALA A 215 49.68 103.64 48.07
N ALA A 216 49.06 102.52 48.45
CA ALA A 216 48.25 102.38 49.65
C ALA A 216 49.07 102.62 50.94
N LYS A 217 50.39 102.38 50.97
CA LYS A 217 51.25 102.81 52.08
C LYS A 217 51.49 104.32 52.08
N ALA A 218 51.66 104.94 50.92
CA ALA A 218 51.75 106.40 50.79
C ALA A 218 50.42 107.06 51.20
N GLU A 219 49.30 106.59 50.66
CA GLU A 219 47.94 106.94 51.08
C GLU A 219 47.71 106.66 52.56
N GLN A 220 48.19 105.55 53.14
CA GLN A 220 48.09 105.31 54.58
C GLN A 220 48.98 106.26 55.40
N LEU A 221 50.12 106.72 54.88
CA LEU A 221 50.93 107.75 55.54
C LEU A 221 50.26 109.14 55.44
N GLU A 222 49.59 109.43 54.33
CA GLU A 222 48.80 110.65 54.15
C GLU A 222 47.51 110.64 54.96
N LEU A 223 46.76 109.54 54.94
CA LEU A 223 45.61 109.29 55.79
C LEU A 223 46.03 109.25 57.26
N ALA A 224 47.15 108.67 57.66
CA ALA A 224 47.63 108.76 59.04
C ALA A 224 48.04 110.18 59.44
N ARG A 225 48.51 111.03 58.50
CA ARG A 225 48.69 112.47 58.74
C ARG A 225 47.33 113.16 58.94
N GLN A 226 46.35 112.87 58.08
CA GLN A 226 44.98 113.41 58.16
C GLN A 226 44.18 112.86 59.36
N GLU A 227 44.44 111.64 59.80
CA GLU A 227 43.83 110.97 60.95
C GLU A 227 44.48 111.41 62.24
N ARG A 228 45.77 111.75 62.27
CA ARG A 228 46.34 112.52 63.39
C ARG A 228 45.60 113.85 63.51
N GLN A 229 45.47 114.59 62.41
CA GLN A 229 44.69 115.84 62.38
C GLN A 229 43.21 115.65 62.77
N ARG A 230 42.54 114.55 62.38
CA ARG A 230 41.15 114.23 62.75
C ARG A 230 40.99 113.68 64.16
N ASN A 231 41.92 112.88 64.67
CA ASN A 231 41.85 112.32 66.01
C ASN A 231 42.19 113.41 67.05
N GLU A 232 43.08 114.36 66.72
CA GLU A 232 43.23 115.65 67.41
C GLU A 232 41.95 116.50 67.41
N LEU A 233 40.94 116.15 66.60
CA LEU A 233 39.60 116.76 66.56
C LEU A 233 38.48 115.85 67.11
N GLN A 234 38.65 114.52 67.13
CA GLN A 234 37.64 113.54 67.62
C GLN A 234 37.86 113.08 69.06
N LEU A 235 39.10 113.09 69.58
CA LEU A 235 39.32 113.01 71.03
C LEU A 235 38.64 114.18 71.75
N LYS A 236 38.53 115.34 71.07
CA LYS A 236 37.70 116.48 71.48
C LYS A 236 36.18 116.24 71.37
N GLN A 237 35.71 115.04 71.00
CA GLN A 237 34.28 114.69 70.81
C GLN A 237 33.84 113.36 71.46
N GLN A 238 34.65 112.31 71.48
CA GLN A 238 34.23 111.02 72.07
C GLN A 238 34.22 111.01 73.60
N LEU A 239 34.98 111.92 74.23
CA LEU A 239 34.82 112.29 75.64
C LEU A 239 33.36 112.70 75.99
N ASP A 240 32.54 113.01 74.99
CA ASP A 240 31.15 113.41 75.19
C ASP A 240 30.16 112.22 75.24
N LYS A 241 30.52 110.99 74.80
CA LYS A 241 29.53 109.97 74.34
C LYS A 241 29.36 108.61 75.06
N GLU A 242 30.37 107.94 75.62
CA GLU A 242 30.28 106.51 76.09
C GLU A 242 29.31 106.23 77.28
N ARG A 243 28.48 107.20 77.62
CA ARG A 243 27.57 107.26 78.76
C ARG A 243 26.27 106.42 78.51
N ALA A 244 26.35 105.16 78.03
CA ALA A 244 25.23 104.47 77.32
C ALA A 244 24.83 102.98 77.64
N GLU A 245 25.35 101.95 76.92
CA GLU A 245 24.63 100.67 76.60
C GLU A 245 25.03 99.39 77.41
N GLN A 246 24.38 98.22 77.13
CA GLN A 246 24.77 96.76 77.33
C GLN A 246 23.55 95.79 77.57
N ALA A 247 23.34 94.72 76.75
CA ALA A 247 22.12 93.85 76.83
C ALA A 247 22.24 92.34 76.41
N ALA A 248 21.13 91.69 75.99
CA ALA A 248 20.79 90.25 76.17
C ALA A 248 20.91 89.28 74.94
N LYS A 249 20.78 87.94 75.14
CA LYS A 249 20.78 86.84 74.12
C LYS A 249 20.37 85.42 74.68
N LEU A 250 20.94 84.31 74.16
CA LEU A 250 21.21 82.95 74.76
C LEU A 250 20.50 81.62 74.32
N GLN A 251 19.18 81.48 74.24
CA GLN A 251 18.50 80.24 74.74
C GLN A 251 18.48 78.89 73.92
N GLN A 252 18.25 78.86 72.61
CA GLN A 252 17.25 77.94 71.97
C GLN A 252 17.61 76.44 71.61
N ARG A 253 18.61 75.76 72.20
CA ARG A 253 19.30 74.63 71.49
C ARG A 253 18.99 73.12 71.75
N ARG A 254 18.04 72.69 72.59
CA ARG A 254 18.13 71.34 73.24
C ARG A 254 17.30 70.12 72.76
N GLN A 255 16.35 70.20 71.80
CA GLN A 255 15.19 69.29 71.81
C GLN A 255 15.13 68.06 70.84
N HIS A 256 16.06 67.83 69.90
CA HIS A 256 15.77 67.01 68.70
C HIS A 256 16.16 65.50 68.68
N THR A 257 16.82 64.92 69.67
CA THR A 257 17.66 63.70 69.45
C THR A 257 17.06 62.31 69.78
N LEU A 258 15.85 62.19 70.34
CA LEU A 258 15.44 60.94 71.05
C LEU A 258 14.67 59.87 70.25
N ALA A 259 14.18 60.14 69.03
CA ALA A 259 13.04 59.38 68.47
C ALA A 259 13.35 58.15 67.57
N SER A 260 14.59 57.73 67.36
CA SER A 260 14.94 56.81 66.24
C SER A 260 15.14 55.31 66.58
N LEU A 261 15.18 54.91 67.85
CA LEU A 261 15.69 53.58 68.25
C LEU A 261 14.66 52.43 68.29
N GLU A 262 13.37 52.71 68.44
CA GLU A 262 12.38 51.69 68.86
C GLU A 262 11.88 50.75 67.74
N ALA A 263 12.09 51.09 66.45
CA ALA A 263 11.41 50.41 65.33
C ALA A 263 12.01 49.06 64.89
N ALA A 264 13.15 48.62 65.47
CA ALA A 264 13.94 47.51 64.91
C ALA A 264 13.56 46.10 65.39
N GLU A 265 13.01 45.96 66.60
CA GLU A 265 12.97 44.66 67.30
C GLU A 265 11.80 43.74 66.88
N GLN A 266 10.68 44.33 66.43
CA GLN A 266 9.41 43.61 66.23
C GLN A 266 9.43 42.55 65.12
N ARG A 267 10.35 42.62 64.15
CA ARG A 267 10.36 41.74 62.96
C ARG A 267 10.84 40.30 63.22
N ARG A 268 11.57 40.04 64.31
CA ARG A 268 12.19 38.71 64.54
C ARG A 268 11.23 37.62 65.03
N GLN A 269 10.09 37.98 65.61
CA GLN A 269 9.22 37.03 66.30
C GLN A 269 8.26 36.24 65.37
N GLN A 270 7.99 36.73 64.15
CA GLN A 270 6.94 36.16 63.29
C GLN A 270 7.34 34.82 62.61
N MET A 271 8.61 34.59 62.33
CA MET A 271 9.05 33.42 61.56
C MET A 271 8.89 32.08 62.30
N GLN A 272 9.02 32.07 63.64
CA GLN A 272 9.06 30.83 64.44
C GLN A 272 7.70 30.13 64.63
N LEU A 273 6.60 30.72 64.13
CA LEU A 273 5.25 30.18 64.28
C LEU A 273 4.80 29.31 63.10
N LEU A 274 5.38 29.49 61.91
CA LEU A 274 4.93 28.80 60.69
C LEU A 274 5.36 27.32 60.67
N ASP A 275 6.62 27.03 61.00
CA ASP A 275 7.21 25.68 60.96
C ASP A 275 6.46 24.64 61.82
N LYS A 276 5.74 25.08 62.86
CA LYS A 276 4.98 24.20 63.77
C LYS A 276 3.66 23.69 63.17
N VAL A 277 3.13 24.38 62.16
CA VAL A 277 1.81 24.05 61.58
C VAL A 277 1.91 22.88 60.59
N GLU A 278 3.02 22.78 59.85
CA GLU A 278 3.16 21.81 58.76
C GLU A 278 3.26 20.36 59.27
N LEU A 279 3.97 20.13 60.39
CA LEU A 279 4.17 18.79 60.97
C LEU A 279 2.86 18.11 61.37
N ALA A 280 1.89 18.85 61.93
CA ALA A 280 0.62 18.31 62.41
C ALA A 280 -0.30 17.78 61.29
N ILE A 281 -0.12 18.25 60.05
CA ILE A 281 -0.96 17.87 58.90
C ILE A 281 -0.61 16.45 58.40
N CYS A 282 0.66 16.04 58.49
CA CYS A 282 1.13 14.75 57.99
C CYS A 282 0.63 13.56 58.82
N GLU A 283 0.50 13.71 60.14
CA GLU A 283 0.11 12.62 61.05
C GLU A 283 -1.36 12.21 60.83
N LEU A 284 -2.27 13.18 60.74
CA LEU A 284 -3.71 12.97 60.55
C LEU A 284 -4.04 12.18 59.27
N HIS A 285 -3.26 12.35 58.19
CA HIS A 285 -3.52 11.67 56.92
C HIS A 285 -3.30 10.15 57.01
N ASN A 286 -2.29 9.70 57.76
CA ASN A 286 -1.90 8.30 57.82
C ASN A 286 -2.91 7.46 58.63
N GLU A 287 -3.44 8.01 59.73
CA GLU A 287 -4.45 7.30 60.54
C GLU A 287 -5.76 7.05 59.81
N ALA A 288 -6.20 8.00 58.97
CA ALA A 288 -7.46 7.90 58.24
C ALA A 288 -7.46 6.73 57.25
N LYS A 289 -6.32 6.48 56.60
CA LYS A 289 -6.15 5.40 55.62
C LYS A 289 -6.28 4.01 56.25
N ALA A 290 -5.64 3.79 57.38
CA ALA A 290 -5.63 2.48 58.06
C ALA A 290 -7.04 2.02 58.51
N LYS A 291 -7.90 2.95 58.94
CA LYS A 291 -9.26 2.66 59.40
C LYS A 291 -10.20 2.19 58.28
N LEU A 292 -9.95 2.62 57.04
CA LEU A 292 -10.84 2.37 55.89
C LEU A 292 -10.69 0.95 55.31
N ASP A 293 -9.51 0.36 55.36
CA ASP A 293 -9.26 -0.97 54.79
C ASP A 293 -9.75 -2.12 55.67
N GLY A 294 -9.77 -1.95 57.00
CA GLY A 294 -10.33 -2.95 57.92
C GLY A 294 -11.82 -3.25 57.66
N LEU A 295 -12.63 -2.21 57.46
CA LEU A 295 -14.08 -2.35 57.27
C LEU A 295 -14.49 -3.16 56.02
N LYS A 296 -13.62 -3.24 55.00
CA LYS A 296 -13.89 -3.99 53.76
C LYS A 296 -13.82 -5.51 53.97
N ILE A 297 -12.99 -5.98 54.91
CA ILE A 297 -12.71 -7.40 55.12
C ILE A 297 -13.87 -8.11 55.83
N ASP A 298 -14.51 -7.46 56.79
CA ASP A 298 -15.53 -8.11 57.62
C ASP A 298 -16.90 -8.24 56.93
N LEU A 299 -17.25 -7.32 56.04
CA LEU A 299 -18.46 -7.40 55.21
C LEU A 299 -18.47 -8.63 54.28
N ALA A 300 -17.30 -9.14 53.87
CA ALA A 300 -17.20 -10.32 53.03
C ALA A 300 -17.56 -11.62 53.76
N LYS A 301 -17.12 -11.76 55.02
CA LYS A 301 -17.29 -13.00 55.82
C LYS A 301 -18.77 -13.29 56.12
N GLN A 302 -19.55 -12.26 56.43
CA GLN A 302 -20.96 -12.40 56.86
C GLN A 302 -21.91 -12.94 55.76
N ARG A 303 -21.55 -12.78 54.47
CA ARG A 303 -22.41 -13.22 53.35
C ARG A 303 -22.42 -14.74 53.15
N VAL A 304 -21.34 -15.44 53.51
CA VAL A 304 -21.19 -16.88 53.23
C VAL A 304 -22.02 -17.73 54.22
N GLN A 305 -21.97 -17.40 55.52
CA GLN A 305 -22.62 -18.19 56.57
C GLN A 305 -24.15 -18.29 56.40
N ARG A 306 -24.81 -17.24 55.90
CA ARG A 306 -26.28 -17.20 55.73
C ARG A 306 -26.83 -18.15 54.67
N ARG A 307 -26.00 -18.69 53.76
CA ARG A 307 -26.46 -19.61 52.70
C ARG A 307 -26.59 -21.06 53.17
N LEU A 308 -25.67 -21.52 54.02
CA LEU A 308 -25.61 -22.93 54.45
C LEU A 308 -26.81 -23.33 55.31
N GLN A 309 -27.21 -22.47 56.26
CA GLN A 309 -28.29 -22.74 57.22
C GLN A 309 -29.68 -22.99 56.59
N ARG A 310 -29.91 -22.54 55.34
CA ARG A 310 -31.22 -22.67 54.68
C ARG A 310 -31.47 -24.05 54.06
N ASN A 311 -30.43 -24.76 53.65
CA ASN A 311 -30.58 -26.03 52.92
C ASN A 311 -30.89 -27.21 53.85
N GLU A 312 -30.44 -27.17 55.09
CA GLU A 312 -30.61 -28.28 56.05
C GLU A 312 -32.05 -28.41 56.61
N GLN A 313 -32.86 -27.35 56.50
CA GLN A 313 -34.22 -27.33 57.03
C GLN A 313 -35.20 -28.08 56.12
N LEU A 314 -35.15 -27.84 54.80
CA LEU A 314 -36.05 -28.43 53.81
C LEU A 314 -35.96 -29.96 53.71
N ALA A 315 -34.80 -30.54 54.03
CA ALA A 315 -34.60 -31.99 53.96
C ALA A 315 -35.37 -32.79 55.03
N LYS A 316 -35.82 -32.15 56.12
CA LYS A 316 -36.45 -32.84 57.26
C LYS A 316 -37.98 -32.95 57.16
N GLU A 317 -38.61 -32.26 56.21
CA GLU A 317 -40.08 -32.08 56.18
C GLU A 317 -40.84 -33.14 55.34
N LEU A 318 -40.16 -33.91 54.47
CA LEU A 318 -40.80 -34.74 53.45
C LEU A 318 -40.98 -36.24 53.80
N ALA A 319 -40.35 -36.73 54.88
CA ALA A 319 -40.25 -38.17 55.16
C ALA A 319 -41.56 -38.93 55.52
N PRO A 320 -42.55 -38.39 56.26
CA PRO A 320 -43.62 -39.23 56.83
C PRO A 320 -44.85 -39.53 55.94
N ARG A 321 -44.95 -39.00 54.71
CA ARG A 321 -46.23 -38.97 53.95
C ARG A 321 -46.59 -40.23 53.14
N LEU A 322 -45.90 -41.35 53.31
CA LEU A 322 -46.00 -42.53 52.42
C LEU A 322 -46.82 -43.74 52.94
N HIS A 323 -47.50 -43.64 54.11
CA HIS A 323 -48.00 -44.83 54.82
C HIS A 323 -49.48 -44.80 55.28
N TYR A 324 -50.43 -44.29 54.48
CA TYR A 324 -51.85 -44.18 54.95
C TYR A 324 -52.99 -44.52 53.95
N SER A 325 -52.74 -45.17 52.81
CA SER A 325 -53.78 -45.40 51.77
C SER A 325 -53.91 -46.87 51.30
N ALA A 326 -54.45 -47.74 52.15
CA ALA A 326 -54.61 -49.18 51.81
C ALA A 326 -55.93 -49.84 52.29
N GLY A 327 -56.92 -49.07 52.78
CA GLY A 327 -58.08 -49.64 53.50
C GLY A 327 -59.42 -49.71 52.77
N GLU A 328 -59.71 -48.83 51.81
CA GLU A 328 -61.12 -48.53 51.45
C GLU A 328 -61.67 -49.26 50.20
N ASP A 329 -60.84 -49.96 49.43
CA ASP A 329 -61.24 -50.48 48.11
C ASP A 329 -62.12 -51.76 48.14
N GLN A 330 -62.10 -52.54 49.22
CA GLN A 330 -62.67 -53.89 49.23
C GLN A 330 -64.22 -53.92 49.26
N LEU A 331 -64.88 -52.90 49.82
CA LEU A 331 -66.33 -52.91 50.05
C LEU A 331 -67.20 -52.55 48.83
N ARG A 332 -66.60 -52.12 47.71
CA ARG A 332 -67.37 -51.75 46.50
C ARG A 332 -67.72 -52.95 45.61
N HIS A 333 -66.98 -54.06 45.73
CA HIS A 333 -67.04 -55.14 44.75
C HIS A 333 -68.29 -56.01 44.85
N GLU A 334 -68.80 -56.25 46.07
CA GLU A 334 -69.84 -57.25 46.31
C GLU A 334 -71.22 -56.88 45.77
N ARG A 335 -71.53 -55.58 45.65
CA ARG A 335 -72.87 -55.10 45.24
C ARG A 335 -73.16 -55.31 43.75
N GLN A 336 -72.13 -55.35 42.91
CA GLN A 336 -72.29 -55.45 41.44
C GLN A 336 -72.73 -56.85 40.96
N LEU A 337 -72.50 -57.90 41.76
CA LEU A 337 -72.74 -59.29 41.36
C LEU A 337 -74.23 -59.69 41.31
N ALA A 338 -75.12 -58.93 41.95
CA ALA A 338 -76.54 -59.25 42.06
C ALA A 338 -77.36 -58.87 40.80
N GLU A 339 -77.08 -57.71 40.21
CA GLU A 339 -77.86 -57.15 39.08
C GLU A 339 -77.64 -57.96 37.79
N MET A 340 -76.40 -58.42 37.57
CA MET A 340 -75.98 -59.21 36.40
C MET A 340 -76.84 -60.45 36.14
N ARG A 341 -77.41 -61.07 37.19
CA ARG A 341 -78.14 -62.35 37.07
C ARG A 341 -79.52 -62.22 36.44
N ARG A 342 -80.14 -61.03 36.48
CA ARG A 342 -81.50 -60.82 35.96
C ARG A 342 -81.52 -60.46 34.47
N ALA A 343 -80.54 -59.70 33.98
CA ALA A 343 -80.41 -59.35 32.57
C ALA A 343 -80.26 -60.60 31.66
N HIS A 344 -79.47 -61.57 32.13
CA HIS A 344 -79.08 -62.77 31.38
C HIS A 344 -80.24 -63.65 30.86
N SER A 345 -81.42 -63.63 31.49
CA SER A 345 -82.54 -64.49 31.06
C SER A 345 -83.26 -63.98 29.81
N VAL A 346 -83.45 -62.67 29.70
CA VAL A 346 -84.12 -62.00 28.55
C VAL A 346 -83.20 -62.01 27.32
N GLU A 347 -81.88 -61.89 27.54
CA GLU A 347 -80.87 -62.03 26.50
C GLU A 347 -80.93 -63.39 25.79
N GLN A 348 -81.20 -64.50 26.50
CA GLN A 348 -81.20 -65.83 25.89
C GLN A 348 -82.28 -66.04 24.82
N GLN A 349 -83.45 -65.39 24.96
CA GLN A 349 -84.53 -65.56 24.00
C GLN A 349 -84.29 -64.75 22.71
N THR A 350 -83.90 -63.47 22.85
CA THR A 350 -83.49 -62.64 21.71
C THR A 350 -82.27 -63.20 20.99
N ALA A 351 -81.33 -63.82 21.73
CA ALA A 351 -80.18 -64.51 21.15
C ALA A 351 -80.55 -65.68 20.23
N ARG A 352 -81.67 -66.39 20.46
CA ARG A 352 -82.07 -67.54 19.61
C ARG A 352 -82.55 -67.11 18.21
N GLN A 353 -83.35 -66.05 18.13
CA GLN A 353 -83.83 -65.52 16.85
C GLN A 353 -82.69 -64.84 16.07
N ARG A 354 -81.88 -64.01 16.75
CA ARG A 354 -80.64 -63.45 16.18
C ARG A 354 -79.71 -64.55 15.64
N ARG A 355 -79.54 -65.67 16.35
CA ARG A 355 -78.72 -66.82 15.88
C ARG A 355 -79.20 -67.45 14.57
N GLN A 356 -80.47 -67.31 14.18
CA GLN A 356 -80.96 -67.83 12.89
C GLN A 356 -80.68 -66.86 11.74
N GLN A 357 -80.92 -65.56 11.94
CA GLN A 357 -80.55 -64.51 10.98
C GLN A 357 -79.03 -64.48 10.77
N MET A 358 -78.25 -64.47 11.86
CA MET A 358 -76.78 -64.56 11.88
C MET A 358 -76.23 -65.92 11.38
N LYS A 359 -77.07 -66.90 11.02
CA LYS A 359 -76.67 -68.10 10.27
C LYS A 359 -76.86 -67.89 8.76
N ALA A 360 -77.98 -67.30 8.34
CA ALA A 360 -78.23 -66.98 6.93
C ALA A 360 -77.25 -65.91 6.42
N GLU A 361 -77.08 -64.82 7.18
CA GLU A 361 -76.11 -63.76 6.89
C GLU A 361 -74.68 -64.31 6.84
N ARG A 362 -74.32 -65.20 7.76
CA ARG A 362 -73.00 -65.87 7.77
C ARG A 362 -72.77 -66.74 6.54
N LEU A 363 -73.78 -67.43 6.03
CA LEU A 363 -73.65 -68.22 4.79
C LEU A 363 -73.53 -67.33 3.55
N ALA A 364 -74.18 -66.15 3.55
CA ALA A 364 -74.00 -65.15 2.49
C ALA A 364 -72.61 -64.50 2.56
N MET A 365 -72.18 -64.07 3.75
CA MET A 365 -70.84 -63.55 4.02
C MET A 365 -69.76 -64.58 3.69
N GLN A 366 -69.93 -65.86 4.03
CA GLN A 366 -68.96 -66.90 3.71
C GLN A 366 -68.76 -67.07 2.19
N ARG A 367 -69.80 -66.83 1.37
CA ARG A 367 -69.69 -66.87 -0.10
C ARG A 367 -68.97 -65.63 -0.64
N SER A 368 -69.34 -64.43 -0.20
CA SER A 368 -68.63 -63.21 -0.61
C SER A 368 -67.20 -63.17 -0.10
N GLU A 369 -66.91 -63.69 1.09
CA GLU A 369 -65.56 -63.92 1.64
C GLU A 369 -64.78 -64.92 0.79
N GLN A 370 -65.40 -66.00 0.28
CA GLN A 370 -64.75 -66.94 -0.63
C GLN A 370 -64.38 -66.26 -1.97
N GLU A 371 -65.32 -65.54 -2.59
CA GLU A 371 -65.06 -64.79 -3.83
C GLU A 371 -63.99 -63.71 -3.65
N GLN A 372 -64.05 -62.95 -2.54
CA GLN A 372 -63.02 -61.98 -2.17
C GLN A 372 -61.68 -62.64 -1.86
N ALA A 373 -61.65 -63.80 -1.22
CA ALA A 373 -60.42 -64.55 -0.95
C ALA A 373 -59.81 -65.11 -2.25
N GLU A 374 -60.62 -65.52 -3.23
CA GLU A 374 -60.12 -65.92 -4.55
C GLU A 374 -59.59 -64.73 -5.36
N ALA A 375 -60.29 -63.59 -5.34
CA ALA A 375 -59.80 -62.36 -5.96
C ALA A 375 -58.50 -61.88 -5.30
N ALA A 376 -58.43 -61.90 -3.97
CA ALA A 376 -57.23 -61.54 -3.20
C ALA A 376 -56.08 -62.53 -3.44
N LYS A 377 -56.35 -63.84 -3.59
CA LYS A 377 -55.32 -64.83 -4.01
C LYS A 377 -54.77 -64.49 -5.39
N ARG A 378 -55.61 -64.21 -6.39
CA ARG A 378 -55.18 -63.82 -7.75
C ARG A 378 -54.37 -62.52 -7.73
N GLN A 379 -54.79 -61.53 -6.95
CA GLN A 379 -54.03 -60.28 -6.79
C GLN A 379 -52.69 -60.50 -6.06
N ALA A 380 -52.66 -61.33 -5.01
CA ALA A 380 -51.43 -61.67 -4.30
C ALA A 380 -50.47 -62.51 -5.16
N GLU A 381 -50.99 -63.36 -6.05
CA GLU A 381 -50.18 -64.09 -7.04
C GLU A 381 -49.60 -63.15 -8.11
N ALA A 382 -50.37 -62.16 -8.58
CA ALA A 382 -49.85 -61.13 -9.48
C ALA A 382 -48.77 -60.27 -8.81
N GLN A 383 -49.04 -59.75 -7.60
CA GLN A 383 -48.06 -59.01 -6.79
C GLN A 383 -46.79 -59.83 -6.52
N ARG A 384 -46.91 -61.14 -6.25
CA ARG A 384 -45.75 -62.03 -6.10
C ARG A 384 -44.93 -62.14 -7.39
N ARG A 385 -45.55 -62.15 -8.57
CA ARG A 385 -44.83 -62.14 -9.85
C ARG A 385 -44.10 -60.81 -10.03
N ASP A 386 -44.79 -59.68 -9.86
CA ASP A 386 -44.22 -58.33 -9.97
C ASP A 386 -43.04 -58.13 -8.99
N ASP A 387 -43.17 -58.61 -7.74
CA ASP A 387 -42.11 -58.55 -6.73
C ASP A 387 -40.92 -59.46 -7.07
N MET A 388 -41.16 -60.63 -7.67
CA MET A 388 -40.08 -61.49 -8.14
C MET A 388 -39.34 -60.87 -9.33
N ASP A 389 -40.05 -60.28 -10.29
CA ASP A 389 -39.45 -59.57 -11.43
C ASP A 389 -38.63 -58.36 -10.95
N ARG A 390 -39.14 -57.60 -9.97
CA ARG A 390 -38.39 -56.52 -9.30
C ARG A 390 -37.15 -57.02 -8.56
N ARG A 391 -37.20 -58.17 -7.90
CA ARG A 391 -36.02 -58.78 -7.24
C ARG A 391 -34.96 -59.15 -8.27
N VAL A 392 -35.35 -59.81 -9.37
CA VAL A 392 -34.42 -60.15 -10.46
C VAL A 392 -33.80 -58.89 -11.08
N GLN A 393 -34.58 -57.83 -11.31
CA GLN A 393 -34.04 -56.54 -11.77
C GLN A 393 -33.05 -55.91 -10.78
N ASN A 394 -33.37 -55.92 -9.48
CA ASN A 394 -32.49 -55.40 -8.43
C ASN A 394 -31.19 -56.23 -8.29
N GLU A 395 -31.27 -57.55 -8.44
CA GLU A 395 -30.08 -58.43 -8.47
C GLU A 395 -29.19 -58.13 -9.67
N LEU A 396 -29.76 -57.94 -10.87
CA LEU A 396 -29.03 -57.54 -12.07
C LEU A 396 -28.33 -56.17 -11.88
N ILE A 397 -29.04 -55.19 -11.31
CA ILE A 397 -28.47 -53.87 -10.98
C ILE A 397 -27.35 -54.01 -9.95
N HIS A 398 -27.53 -54.82 -8.91
CA HIS A 398 -26.50 -55.06 -7.89
C HIS A 398 -25.26 -55.74 -8.48
N VAL A 399 -25.41 -56.72 -9.37
CA VAL A 399 -24.29 -57.37 -10.08
C VAL A 399 -23.55 -56.36 -10.97
N GLN A 400 -24.27 -55.51 -11.71
CA GLN A 400 -23.67 -54.44 -12.52
C GLN A 400 -22.92 -53.43 -11.65
N PHE A 401 -23.51 -52.99 -10.54
CA PHE A 401 -22.89 -52.07 -9.59
C PHE A 401 -21.62 -52.67 -8.97
N LYS A 402 -21.64 -53.94 -8.53
CA LYS A 402 -20.44 -54.63 -8.02
C LYS A 402 -19.35 -54.77 -9.08
N ARG A 403 -19.73 -55.00 -10.35
CA ARG A 403 -18.79 -55.03 -11.48
C ARG A 403 -18.15 -53.65 -11.71
N GLN A 404 -18.92 -52.57 -11.64
CA GLN A 404 -18.43 -51.18 -11.74
C GLN A 404 -17.50 -50.84 -10.57
N GLN A 405 -17.90 -51.12 -9.32
CA GLN A 405 -17.05 -50.93 -8.14
C GLN A 405 -15.69 -51.63 -8.28
N ARG A 406 -15.67 -52.87 -8.78
CA ARG A 406 -14.43 -53.62 -9.02
C ARG A 406 -13.58 -53.00 -10.15
N GLN A 407 -14.20 -52.50 -11.22
CA GLN A 407 -13.49 -51.79 -12.29
C GLN A 407 -12.88 -50.47 -11.80
N GLU A 408 -13.59 -49.70 -10.97
CA GLU A 408 -13.03 -48.49 -10.35
C GLU A 408 -11.87 -48.79 -9.41
N GLN A 409 -11.98 -49.83 -8.58
CA GLN A 409 -10.87 -50.26 -7.72
C GLN A 409 -9.63 -50.65 -8.53
N LEU A 410 -9.80 -51.39 -9.63
CA LEU A 410 -8.70 -51.72 -10.54
C LEU A 410 -8.11 -50.48 -11.21
N ARG A 411 -8.93 -49.53 -11.68
CA ARG A 411 -8.44 -48.25 -12.23
C ARG A 411 -7.59 -47.49 -11.23
N ARG A 412 -8.07 -47.32 -9.98
CA ARG A 412 -7.31 -46.67 -8.90
C ARG A 412 -6.01 -47.41 -8.59
N GLN A 413 -5.99 -48.74 -8.61
CA GLN A 413 -4.76 -49.52 -8.44
C GLN A 413 -3.77 -49.31 -9.59
N HIS A 414 -4.23 -49.25 -10.84
CA HIS A 414 -3.38 -48.94 -11.99
C HIS A 414 -2.86 -47.49 -11.96
N GLU A 415 -3.68 -46.52 -11.56
CA GLU A 415 -3.28 -45.12 -11.38
C GLU A 415 -2.20 -44.98 -10.28
N LEU A 416 -2.41 -45.61 -9.13
CA LEU A 416 -1.42 -45.65 -8.04
C LEU A 416 -0.12 -46.33 -8.49
N ARG A 417 -0.19 -47.43 -9.22
CA ARG A 417 1.00 -48.10 -9.76
C ARG A 417 1.74 -47.20 -10.75
N ALA A 418 1.03 -46.54 -11.66
CA ALA A 418 1.63 -45.58 -12.60
C ALA A 418 2.24 -44.34 -11.89
N GLN A 419 1.70 -43.94 -10.73
CA GLN A 419 2.32 -42.90 -9.88
C GLN A 419 3.61 -43.40 -9.22
N LEU A 420 3.61 -44.63 -8.70
CA LEU A 420 4.80 -45.26 -8.11
C LEU A 420 5.89 -45.50 -9.18
N ASP A 421 5.53 -46.03 -10.35
CA ASP A 421 6.45 -46.23 -11.48
C ASP A 421 7.10 -44.89 -11.90
N LYS A 422 6.34 -43.79 -11.91
CA LYS A 422 6.87 -42.43 -12.13
C LYS A 422 7.82 -41.97 -11.03
N GLN A 423 7.51 -42.25 -9.76
CA GLN A 423 8.40 -41.92 -8.64
C GLN A 423 9.70 -42.73 -8.68
N GLU A 424 9.64 -44.02 -9.05
CA GLU A 424 10.84 -44.83 -9.30
C GLU A 424 11.66 -44.31 -10.48
N GLN A 425 11.02 -43.90 -11.58
CA GLN A 425 11.72 -43.27 -12.71
C GLN A 425 12.38 -41.96 -12.31
N LEU A 426 11.72 -41.12 -11.50
CA LEU A 426 12.32 -39.88 -10.97
C LEU A 426 13.54 -40.19 -10.09
N ARG A 427 13.44 -41.15 -9.16
CA ARG A 427 14.59 -41.57 -8.33
C ARG A 427 15.74 -42.12 -9.17
N ARG A 428 15.47 -43.01 -10.13
CA ARG A 428 16.49 -43.54 -11.04
C ARG A 428 17.13 -42.43 -11.88
N ASN A 429 16.35 -41.43 -12.30
CA ASN A 429 16.88 -40.26 -13.02
C ASN A 429 17.71 -39.34 -12.11
N GLU A 430 17.41 -39.24 -10.82
CA GLU A 430 18.19 -38.51 -9.82
C GLU A 430 19.48 -39.25 -9.47
N GLU A 431 19.44 -40.57 -9.29
CA GLU A 431 20.59 -41.46 -9.07
C GLU A 431 21.50 -41.54 -10.31
N ALA A 432 20.92 -41.50 -11.51
CA ALA A 432 21.65 -41.51 -12.78
C ALA A 432 22.19 -40.13 -13.19
N ARG A 433 21.86 -39.04 -12.48
CA ARG A 433 22.60 -37.77 -12.65
C ARG A 433 24.04 -38.02 -12.21
N PRO A 434 25.05 -37.84 -13.08
CA PRO A 434 26.43 -37.94 -12.64
C PRO A 434 26.61 -36.92 -11.52
N THR A 435 27.07 -37.38 -10.35
CA THR A 435 27.20 -36.57 -9.13
C THR A 435 27.76 -35.20 -9.50
N THR A 436 26.92 -34.17 -9.46
CA THR A 436 27.30 -32.82 -9.85
C THR A 436 28.58 -32.52 -9.09
N ASN A 437 29.64 -32.09 -9.78
CA ASN A 437 30.92 -31.89 -9.12
C ASN A 437 30.80 -30.61 -8.28
N TYR A 438 30.18 -30.72 -7.10
CA TYR A 438 29.75 -29.61 -6.25
C TYR A 438 30.93 -28.68 -5.95
N ASN A 439 32.12 -29.25 -5.78
CA ASN A 439 33.37 -28.54 -5.61
C ASN A 439 33.73 -27.65 -6.81
N ARG A 440 33.45 -28.08 -8.06
CA ARG A 440 33.73 -27.32 -9.28
C ARG A 440 32.67 -26.24 -9.57
N LEU A 441 31.39 -26.52 -9.32
CA LEU A 441 30.36 -25.48 -9.39
C LEU A 441 30.58 -24.40 -8.32
N ALA A 442 30.92 -24.79 -7.08
CA ALA A 442 31.29 -23.85 -6.04
C ALA A 442 32.55 -23.03 -6.42
N GLN A 443 33.55 -23.63 -7.06
CA GLN A 443 34.72 -22.90 -7.59
C GLN A 443 34.34 -21.88 -8.67
N LEU A 444 33.45 -22.24 -9.60
CA LEU A 444 32.91 -21.33 -10.61
C LEU A 444 32.10 -20.17 -9.98
N GLU A 445 31.29 -20.47 -8.97
CA GLU A 445 30.57 -19.46 -8.20
C GLU A 445 31.55 -18.51 -7.49
N CYS A 446 32.56 -19.01 -6.77
CA CYS A 446 33.60 -18.18 -6.16
C CYS A 446 34.32 -17.28 -7.19
N LEU A 447 34.72 -17.83 -8.35
CA LEU A 447 35.38 -17.04 -9.41
C LEU A 447 34.46 -15.96 -10.00
N ARG A 448 33.16 -16.24 -10.14
CA ARG A 448 32.17 -15.25 -10.55
C ARG A 448 32.03 -14.14 -9.51
N GLU A 449 32.00 -14.49 -8.22
CA GLU A 449 31.91 -13.54 -7.11
C GLU A 449 33.16 -12.65 -7.02
N ASP A 450 34.35 -13.23 -7.14
CA ASP A 450 35.62 -12.50 -7.18
C ASP A 450 35.66 -11.53 -8.37
N ALA A 451 35.20 -11.95 -9.55
CA ALA A 451 35.13 -11.09 -10.74
C ALA A 451 34.16 -9.91 -10.54
N GLN A 452 32.95 -10.16 -10.01
CA GLN A 452 31.96 -9.13 -9.68
C GLN A 452 32.50 -8.16 -8.62
N PHE A 453 33.15 -8.66 -7.57
CA PHE A 453 33.75 -7.85 -6.50
C PHE A 453 34.84 -6.92 -7.05
N MET A 454 35.78 -7.44 -7.86
CA MET A 454 36.86 -6.64 -8.44
C MET A 454 36.32 -5.58 -9.41
N GLU A 455 35.28 -5.89 -10.18
CA GLU A 455 34.62 -4.90 -11.03
C GLU A 455 33.91 -3.82 -10.20
N TYR A 456 33.19 -4.20 -9.14
CA TYR A 456 32.53 -3.26 -8.23
C TYR A 456 33.54 -2.35 -7.53
N ALA A 457 34.66 -2.90 -7.04
CA ALA A 457 35.76 -2.13 -6.46
C ALA A 457 36.33 -1.11 -7.45
N TYR A 458 36.61 -1.52 -8.69
CA TYR A 458 37.11 -0.62 -9.74
C TYR A 458 36.11 0.52 -10.05
N ARG A 459 34.80 0.21 -10.16
CA ARG A 459 33.75 1.22 -10.34
C ARG A 459 33.69 2.21 -9.16
N LEU A 460 33.81 1.72 -7.91
CA LEU A 460 33.82 2.58 -6.73
C LEU A 460 35.10 3.43 -6.60
N MET A 461 36.25 2.90 -7.00
CA MET A 461 37.52 3.63 -6.98
C MET A 461 37.58 4.72 -8.06
N THR A 462 37.08 4.46 -9.27
CA THR A 462 36.96 5.51 -10.30
C THR A 462 35.97 6.60 -9.89
N GLU A 463 34.81 6.25 -9.32
CA GLU A 463 33.90 7.21 -8.68
C GLU A 463 34.58 8.04 -7.58
N ALA A 464 35.39 7.41 -6.73
CA ALA A 464 36.06 8.07 -5.62
C ALA A 464 37.16 9.02 -6.10
N GLN A 465 37.97 8.59 -7.08
CA GLN A 465 39.02 9.41 -7.68
C GLN A 465 38.44 10.62 -8.41
N ALA A 466 37.37 10.44 -9.20
CA ALA A 466 36.66 11.54 -9.85
C ALA A 466 36.08 12.57 -8.84
N LYS A 467 35.78 12.12 -7.62
CA LYS A 467 35.32 12.96 -6.50
C LYS A 467 36.47 13.51 -5.64
N GLY A 468 37.73 13.21 -5.96
CA GLY A 468 38.88 13.62 -5.14
C GLY A 468 38.91 12.98 -3.74
N CYS A 469 38.28 11.81 -3.57
CA CYS A 469 38.35 11.05 -2.33
C CYS A 469 39.61 10.15 -2.30
N PRO A 470 40.34 10.05 -1.17
CA PRO A 470 41.54 9.21 -1.07
C PRO A 470 41.20 7.72 -1.21
N LEU A 471 41.96 6.95 -2.01
CA LEU A 471 41.62 5.55 -2.29
C LEU A 471 42.14 4.57 -1.22
N ARG A 472 42.98 5.03 -0.29
CA ARG A 472 43.59 4.20 0.79
C ARG A 472 42.61 3.29 1.55
N PRO A 473 41.35 3.69 1.88
CA PRO A 473 40.39 2.78 2.51
C PRO A 473 39.99 1.61 1.61
N PHE A 474 39.85 1.83 0.30
CA PHE A 474 39.52 0.78 -0.67
C PHE A 474 40.68 -0.21 -0.83
N VAL A 475 41.93 0.28 -0.89
CA VAL A 475 43.12 -0.58 -0.96
C VAL A 475 43.16 -1.56 0.21
N ARG A 476 42.91 -1.08 1.44
CA ARG A 476 42.87 -1.94 2.62
C ARG A 476 41.85 -3.07 2.49
N VAL A 477 40.64 -2.77 2.03
CA VAL A 477 39.57 -3.79 1.83
C VAL A 477 39.93 -4.74 0.68
N LEU A 478 40.48 -4.24 -0.41
CA LEU A 478 40.96 -5.05 -1.53
C LEU A 478 42.04 -6.04 -1.10
N ASP A 479 43.03 -5.60 -0.33
CA ASP A 479 44.12 -6.45 0.15
C ASP A 479 43.62 -7.48 1.16
N GLN A 480 42.68 -7.10 2.03
CA GLN A 480 41.99 -8.02 2.93
C GLN A 480 41.22 -9.10 2.15
N TYR A 481 40.41 -8.71 1.16
CA TYR A 481 39.64 -9.64 0.32
C TYR A 481 40.54 -10.58 -0.50
N LYS A 482 41.59 -10.04 -1.16
CA LYS A 482 42.61 -10.85 -1.86
C LYS A 482 43.23 -11.91 -0.94
N SER A 483 43.53 -11.54 0.30
CA SER A 483 44.14 -12.45 1.29
C SER A 483 43.18 -13.55 1.76
N GLN A 484 41.89 -13.21 1.94
CA GLN A 484 40.86 -14.16 2.36
C GLN A 484 40.54 -15.17 1.26
N ASN A 485 40.34 -14.70 0.02
CA ASN A 485 39.96 -15.53 -1.12
C ASN A 485 41.17 -16.12 -1.88
N ARG A 486 42.40 -15.82 -1.43
CA ARG A 486 43.68 -16.27 -2.03
C ARG A 486 43.84 -15.86 -3.50
N ILE A 487 43.23 -14.74 -3.89
CA ILE A 487 43.25 -14.23 -5.28
C ILE A 487 44.66 -13.78 -5.63
N GLY A 488 45.26 -14.39 -6.63
CA GLY A 488 46.65 -14.14 -7.04
C GLY A 488 47.71 -14.81 -6.15
N ALA A 489 47.31 -15.57 -5.13
CA ALA A 489 48.23 -16.41 -4.37
C ALA A 489 48.27 -17.82 -5.00
N GLU A 490 49.38 -18.16 -5.66
CA GLU A 490 49.62 -19.53 -6.08
C GLU A 490 49.52 -20.47 -4.88
N VAL A 491 48.67 -21.50 -4.98
CA VAL A 491 48.56 -22.53 -3.92
C VAL A 491 49.85 -23.35 -3.96
N ARG A 492 50.85 -22.90 -3.20
CA ARG A 492 52.16 -23.54 -3.09
C ARG A 492 52.04 -24.84 -2.27
N ILE A 493 51.55 -25.89 -2.93
CA ILE A 493 51.49 -27.23 -2.37
C ILE A 493 52.92 -27.63 -1.94
N PRO A 494 53.16 -27.93 -0.65
CA PRO A 494 54.46 -28.39 -0.19
C PRO A 494 54.91 -29.61 -1.00
N ARG A 495 56.20 -29.69 -1.37
CA ARG A 495 56.72 -30.76 -2.25
C ARG A 495 56.42 -32.18 -1.74
N HIS A 496 56.26 -32.36 -0.42
CA HIS A 496 55.91 -33.64 0.21
C HIS A 496 54.41 -34.01 0.11
N LEU A 497 53.52 -33.07 -0.21
CA LEU A 497 52.09 -33.32 -0.47
C LEU A 497 51.78 -33.51 -1.96
N ILE A 498 52.76 -33.34 -2.86
CA ILE A 498 52.60 -33.62 -4.29
C ILE A 498 52.72 -35.14 -4.51
N THR A 499 51.62 -35.86 -4.30
CA THR A 499 51.55 -37.30 -4.55
C THR A 499 51.56 -37.56 -6.06
N LYS A 500 52.57 -38.30 -6.54
CA LYS A 500 52.61 -38.81 -7.93
C LYS A 500 51.67 -39.99 -8.18
N LEU A 501 50.98 -40.47 -7.14
CA LEU A 501 49.98 -41.52 -7.23
C LEU A 501 48.70 -40.92 -7.82
N SER A 502 48.35 -41.31 -9.05
CA SER A 502 47.03 -41.05 -9.58
C SER A 502 46.01 -41.82 -8.73
N MET A 503 45.25 -41.10 -7.89
CA MET A 503 44.04 -41.64 -7.27
C MET A 503 43.19 -42.29 -8.36
N GLY A 504 42.77 -43.54 -8.13
CA GLY A 504 42.47 -44.49 -9.21
C GLY A 504 41.61 -43.92 -10.34
N ARG A 505 42.09 -44.05 -11.58
CA ARG A 505 41.21 -43.87 -12.74
C ARG A 505 40.01 -44.79 -12.58
N ARG A 506 38.80 -44.24 -12.71
CA ARG A 506 37.54 -45.00 -12.77
C ARG A 506 37.72 -46.22 -13.68
N THR A 507 37.39 -47.39 -13.16
CA THR A 507 37.45 -48.65 -13.91
C THR A 507 36.42 -48.62 -15.04
N LYS A 508 36.59 -49.47 -16.06
CA LYS A 508 35.85 -49.44 -17.33
C LYS A 508 34.33 -49.79 -17.24
N GLY A 509 33.74 -49.73 -16.05
CA GLY A 509 32.30 -49.95 -15.80
C GLY A 509 31.48 -48.66 -15.64
N ASP A 510 32.11 -47.52 -15.35
CA ASP A 510 31.40 -46.24 -15.22
C ASP A 510 31.00 -45.70 -16.60
N SER A 511 29.79 -45.11 -16.65
CA SER A 511 29.04 -44.71 -17.84
C SER A 511 29.79 -43.96 -18.96
N SER A 512 29.31 -44.14 -20.19
CA SER A 512 29.90 -43.65 -21.44
C SER A 512 30.23 -42.14 -21.43
N PRO A 513 31.50 -41.74 -21.69
CA PRO A 513 31.98 -40.38 -21.47
C PRO A 513 31.73 -39.45 -22.68
N GLN A 514 30.53 -39.47 -23.25
CA GLN A 514 30.18 -38.64 -24.42
C GLN A 514 29.33 -37.41 -24.05
N GLN A 515 28.36 -37.53 -23.13
CA GLN A 515 27.51 -36.39 -22.73
C GLN A 515 28.14 -35.49 -21.62
N GLY A 516 29.25 -35.93 -21.03
CA GLY A 516 29.96 -35.20 -19.96
C GLY A 516 31.16 -34.37 -20.42
N LYS A 517 31.50 -34.33 -21.72
CA LYS A 517 32.65 -33.55 -22.22
C LYS A 517 32.27 -32.10 -22.52
N GLU A 518 31.20 -31.90 -23.28
CA GLU A 518 30.73 -30.57 -23.69
C GLU A 518 30.49 -29.63 -22.49
N THR A 519 29.89 -30.15 -21.41
CA THR A 519 29.67 -29.41 -20.17
C THR A 519 30.94 -29.15 -19.36
N MET A 520 31.95 -30.03 -19.44
CA MET A 520 33.25 -29.85 -18.77
C MET A 520 34.15 -28.85 -19.50
N ASP A 521 34.05 -28.78 -20.83
CA ASP A 521 34.77 -27.86 -21.70
C ASP A 521 34.16 -26.44 -21.64
N GLN A 522 32.82 -26.32 -21.63
CA GLN A 522 32.12 -25.05 -21.37
C GLN A 522 32.52 -24.45 -20.00
N ALA A 523 32.47 -25.27 -18.94
CA ALA A 523 32.89 -24.86 -17.60
C ALA A 523 34.37 -24.43 -17.53
N ALA A 524 35.26 -25.08 -18.29
CA ALA A 524 36.67 -24.69 -18.35
C ALA A 524 36.87 -23.30 -19.00
N ASN A 525 36.14 -23.03 -20.08
CA ASN A 525 36.17 -21.72 -20.75
C ASN A 525 35.64 -20.60 -19.83
N GLU A 526 34.55 -20.85 -19.09
CA GLU A 526 34.01 -19.91 -18.10
C GLU A 526 35.02 -19.60 -16.98
N GLU A 527 35.68 -20.63 -16.42
CA GLU A 527 36.74 -20.43 -15.41
C GLU A 527 37.86 -19.52 -15.91
N GLU A 528 38.32 -19.71 -17.15
CA GLU A 528 39.34 -18.86 -17.76
C GLU A 528 38.85 -17.42 -17.98
N GLU A 529 37.62 -17.25 -18.45
CA GLU A 529 37.03 -15.92 -18.61
C GLU A 529 36.97 -15.13 -17.31
N TYR A 530 36.53 -15.75 -16.20
CA TYR A 530 36.47 -15.07 -14.91
C TYR A 530 37.88 -14.72 -14.40
N LYS A 531 38.86 -15.63 -14.52
CA LYS A 531 40.28 -15.35 -14.18
C LYS A 531 40.82 -14.16 -14.99
N ARG A 532 40.60 -14.14 -16.31
CA ARG A 532 41.00 -13.02 -17.20
C ARG A 532 40.32 -11.70 -16.80
N LYS A 533 39.02 -11.72 -16.43
CA LYS A 533 38.28 -10.53 -15.95
C LYS A 533 38.85 -10.01 -14.63
N ILE A 534 39.17 -10.89 -13.68
CA ILE A 534 39.83 -10.54 -12.40
C ILE A 534 41.18 -9.86 -12.66
N GLU A 535 42.06 -10.49 -13.44
CA GLU A 535 43.39 -9.93 -13.76
C GLU A 535 43.31 -8.57 -14.46
N GLN A 536 42.39 -8.40 -15.41
CA GLN A 536 42.19 -7.13 -16.09
C GLN A 536 41.72 -6.03 -15.12
N ASN A 537 40.80 -6.35 -14.21
CA ASN A 537 40.31 -5.39 -13.23
C ASN A 537 41.37 -5.05 -12.17
N LEU A 538 42.20 -6.00 -11.77
CA LEU A 538 43.37 -5.74 -10.90
C LEU A 538 44.36 -4.78 -11.55
N LYS A 539 44.76 -5.01 -12.82
CA LYS A 539 45.64 -4.10 -13.58
C LYS A 539 45.06 -2.69 -13.70
N LYS A 540 43.74 -2.56 -13.91
CA LYS A 540 43.06 -1.25 -13.93
C LYS A 540 43.11 -0.56 -12.56
N ILE A 541 42.85 -1.30 -11.48
CA ILE A 541 42.92 -0.78 -10.10
C ILE A 541 44.33 -0.29 -9.77
N GLU A 542 45.36 -1.07 -10.10
CA GLU A 542 46.78 -0.71 -9.91
C GLU A 542 47.13 0.58 -10.66
N ALA A 543 46.62 0.78 -11.88
CA ALA A 543 46.78 2.02 -12.63
C ALA A 543 46.15 3.24 -11.93
N LEU A 544 44.98 3.09 -11.27
CA LEU A 544 44.38 4.19 -10.47
C LEU A 544 45.25 4.54 -9.27
N LEU A 545 45.85 3.55 -8.60
CA LEU A 545 46.72 3.75 -7.44
C LEU A 545 48.03 4.44 -7.82
N LEU A 546 48.63 4.07 -8.95
CA LEU A 546 49.79 4.73 -9.53
C LEU A 546 49.49 6.18 -9.97
N ALA A 547 48.24 6.50 -10.31
CA ALA A 547 47.82 7.87 -10.55
C ALA A 547 47.65 8.68 -9.25
N GLU A 548 47.09 8.08 -8.18
CA GLU A 548 46.96 8.76 -6.87
C GLU A 548 48.32 8.99 -6.18
N SER A 549 49.32 8.12 -6.40
CA SER A 549 50.67 8.35 -5.87
C SER A 549 51.36 9.53 -6.56
N LYS A 550 51.35 9.58 -7.90
CA LYS A 550 51.92 10.69 -8.68
C LYS A 550 51.33 12.06 -8.29
N LEU A 551 50.01 12.13 -8.06
CA LEU A 551 49.32 13.33 -7.60
C LEU A 551 49.71 13.81 -6.18
N LYS A 552 50.44 13.00 -5.40
CA LYS A 552 51.00 13.39 -4.09
C LYS A 552 52.47 13.76 -4.17
N ASP A 553 53.19 13.21 -5.13
CA ASP A 553 54.62 13.42 -5.32
C ASP A 553 54.93 14.69 -6.14
N GLU A 554 53.96 15.25 -6.88
CA GLU A 554 54.06 16.58 -7.47
C GLU A 554 54.01 17.68 -6.38
N PRO A 555 55.12 18.42 -6.13
CA PRO A 555 55.09 19.53 -5.20
C PRO A 555 54.20 20.64 -5.78
N LYS A 556 53.30 21.17 -4.96
CA LYS A 556 52.55 22.38 -5.27
C LYS A 556 53.49 23.57 -5.16
N ASN A 557 54.08 23.95 -6.31
CA ASN A 557 54.81 25.20 -6.50
C ASN A 557 53.90 26.42 -6.31
#